data_AF-A0A1A9VZ28-F1
#
_entry.id   AF-A0A1A9VZ28-F1
#
_cell.length_a   1.000
_cell.length_b   1.000
_cell.length_c   1.000
_cell.angle_alpha   90.00
_cell.angle_beta   90.00
_cell.angle_gamma   90.00
#
_symmetry.space_group_name_H-M   'P 1'
#
loop_
_entity.id
_entity.type
_entity.pdbx_description
1 polymer ?
#
loop_
_entity_poly.entity_id
_entity_poly.type
_entity_poly.pdbx_seq_one_letter_code
_entity_poly.pdbx_strand_id
1 'polypeptide(L)'
;MTGEGEVMLEAPDDKAALEGKLDKIGGTVTGGLHVTHSVNVGDADSGLIANGDGSVALYAQGVKIGEWNKDRLHWVQNLEVGGNLTASGAMFGKAVSLSAGGHLTDILHFYGRGRSGNETRSGECWYCPYPGNTISTEFYGVDVVGSHYEHRLIINRGGGYQKWFIFKYDGSAYAAQGHWVNNSDRRIKSDIEKIENGLEKVETLTGYTYVLAEHRQAGVMADELVEVLPEAVINSGDYHEPDDTVIKDVKAVSYGSISALLIEAIKDLSAKVKAQQAEIDALKASMPG
;
A
#
# COMPACT_ATOMS: atom_id res chain seq x y z
N MET A 1 -76.39 8.63 -12.65
CA MET A 1 -75.84 8.60 -11.28
C MET A 1 -75.81 7.15 -10.84
N THR A 2 -74.70 6.47 -11.12
CA THR A 2 -74.40 5.12 -10.61
C THR A 2 -73.73 5.31 -9.25
N GLY A 3 -74.46 5.06 -8.18
CA GLY A 3 -73.89 5.09 -6.83
C GLY A 3 -73.07 3.83 -6.62
N GLU A 4 -71.74 3.96 -6.63
CA GLU A 4 -70.84 2.95 -6.10
C GLU A 4 -71.04 2.94 -4.57
N GLY A 5 -71.72 1.89 -4.08
CA GLY A 5 -71.92 1.69 -2.66
C GLY A 5 -70.62 1.19 -2.02
N GLU A 6 -70.03 2.01 -1.15
CA GLU A 6 -69.02 1.56 -0.20
C GLU A 6 -69.68 0.57 0.77
N VAL A 7 -69.15 -0.66 0.84
CA VAL A 7 -69.58 -1.68 1.79
C VAL A 7 -68.59 -1.72 2.94
N MET A 8 -69.02 -1.24 4.11
CA MET A 8 -68.28 -1.35 5.37
C MET A 8 -68.59 -2.71 6.01
N LEU A 9 -67.56 -3.50 6.26
CA LEU A 9 -67.65 -4.78 7.00
C LEU A 9 -67.34 -4.49 8.47
N GLU A 10 -68.34 -4.56 9.34
CA GLU A 10 -68.24 -4.09 10.73
C GLU A 10 -68.34 -5.22 11.77
N ALA A 11 -68.60 -6.48 11.37
CA ALA A 11 -68.83 -7.59 12.31
C ALA A 11 -67.89 -8.81 12.12
N PRO A 12 -67.43 -9.48 13.20
CA PRO A 12 -66.58 -10.68 13.14
C PRO A 12 -67.18 -11.88 12.38
N ASP A 13 -68.51 -11.92 12.24
CA ASP A 13 -69.24 -13.02 11.57
C ASP A 13 -69.23 -12.90 10.03
N ASP A 14 -68.66 -11.82 9.47
CA ASP A 14 -68.48 -11.64 8.02
C ASP A 14 -67.39 -12.53 7.41
N LYS A 15 -66.70 -13.32 8.23
CA LYS A 15 -65.63 -14.24 7.81
C LYS A 15 -66.11 -15.25 6.76
N ALA A 16 -67.27 -15.87 6.95
CA ALA A 16 -67.81 -16.85 6.00
C ALA A 16 -68.23 -16.21 4.66
N ALA A 17 -68.69 -14.96 4.69
CA ALA A 17 -69.04 -14.19 3.50
C ALA A 17 -67.79 -13.70 2.74
N LEU A 18 -66.69 -13.42 3.44
CA LEU A 18 -65.39 -13.13 2.85
C LEU A 18 -64.75 -14.37 2.22
N GLU A 19 -64.78 -15.50 2.92
CA GLU A 19 -64.21 -16.78 2.48
C GLU A 19 -64.87 -17.35 1.21
N GLY A 20 -66.11 -16.95 0.92
CA GLY A 20 -66.81 -17.28 -0.33
C GLY A 20 -66.59 -16.27 -1.47
N LYS A 21 -66.06 -15.07 -1.19
CA LYS A 21 -65.86 -13.99 -2.16
C LYS A 21 -64.41 -13.82 -2.60
N LEU A 22 -63.45 -14.26 -1.80
CA LEU A 22 -62.05 -14.35 -2.21
C LEU A 22 -61.82 -15.66 -2.94
N ASP A 23 -61.41 -15.55 -4.20
CA ASP A 23 -61.03 -16.71 -5.01
C ASP A 23 -59.84 -17.42 -4.33
N LYS A 24 -60.07 -18.64 -3.83
CA LYS A 24 -59.08 -19.45 -3.10
C LYS A 24 -57.91 -19.91 -3.99
N ILE A 25 -57.98 -19.58 -5.28
CA ILE A 25 -57.05 -19.97 -6.32
C ILE A 25 -56.35 -18.75 -6.97
N GLY A 26 -56.60 -17.54 -6.44
CA GLY A 26 -56.01 -16.28 -6.90
C GLY A 26 -56.97 -15.40 -7.70
N GLY A 27 -56.73 -14.08 -7.70
CA GLY A 27 -57.54 -13.09 -8.41
C GLY A 27 -56.85 -11.72 -8.46
N THR A 28 -57.28 -10.83 -9.35
CA THR A 28 -56.71 -9.48 -9.51
C THR A 28 -57.51 -8.46 -8.71
N VAL A 29 -56.85 -7.71 -7.81
CA VAL A 29 -57.45 -6.53 -7.17
C VAL A 29 -57.19 -5.32 -8.07
N THR A 30 -58.24 -4.71 -8.63
CA THR A 30 -58.15 -3.59 -9.58
C THR A 30 -58.33 -2.20 -8.94
N GLY A 31 -58.30 -2.11 -7.61
CA GLY A 31 -58.39 -0.87 -6.83
C GLY A 31 -57.31 -0.76 -5.75
N GLY A 32 -57.36 0.30 -4.92
CA GLY A 32 -56.39 0.50 -3.84
C GLY A 32 -56.55 -0.52 -2.71
N LEU A 33 -55.54 -1.35 -2.47
CA LEU A 33 -55.50 -2.27 -1.34
C LEU A 33 -54.76 -1.63 -0.16
N HIS A 34 -55.45 -1.33 0.93
CA HIS A 34 -54.86 -0.80 2.15
C HIS A 34 -54.72 -1.93 3.19
N VAL A 35 -53.48 -2.30 3.51
CA VAL A 35 -53.17 -3.32 4.53
C VAL A 35 -52.46 -2.65 5.70
N THR A 36 -53.01 -2.81 6.90
CA THR A 36 -52.49 -2.18 8.13
C THR A 36 -51.62 -3.12 8.99
N HIS A 37 -51.45 -4.36 8.54
CA HIS A 37 -50.72 -5.43 9.24
C HIS A 37 -49.77 -6.17 8.27
N SER A 38 -48.95 -7.09 8.79
CA SER A 38 -48.00 -7.88 8.00
C SER A 38 -48.69 -8.75 6.95
N VAL A 39 -48.11 -8.81 5.75
CA VAL A 39 -48.53 -9.70 4.66
C VAL A 39 -47.58 -10.89 4.56
N ASN A 40 -48.11 -12.12 4.57
CA ASN A 40 -47.34 -13.29 4.19
C ASN A 40 -47.34 -13.38 2.66
N VAL A 41 -46.16 -13.35 2.05
CA VAL A 41 -45.97 -13.40 0.59
C VAL A 41 -45.23 -14.68 0.26
N GLY A 42 -45.76 -15.55 -0.60
CA GLY A 42 -45.11 -16.81 -0.92
C GLY A 42 -46.06 -17.95 -1.27
N ASP A 43 -45.49 -19.12 -1.57
CA ASP A 43 -46.19 -20.38 -1.69
C ASP A 43 -45.88 -21.30 -0.48
N ALA A 44 -46.00 -22.61 -0.66
CA ALA A 44 -45.79 -23.57 0.42
C ALA A 44 -44.33 -23.64 0.92
N ASP A 45 -43.35 -23.20 0.13
CA ASP A 45 -41.93 -23.37 0.45
C ASP A 45 -41.04 -22.14 0.19
N SER A 46 -41.57 -21.10 -0.44
CA SER A 46 -40.85 -19.89 -0.83
C SER A 46 -41.63 -18.65 -0.42
N GLY A 47 -40.98 -17.64 0.18
CA GLY A 47 -41.71 -16.44 0.61
C GLY A 47 -41.06 -15.61 1.72
N LEU A 48 -41.81 -14.62 2.19
CA LEU A 48 -41.56 -13.80 3.38
C LEU A 48 -42.42 -14.34 4.54
N ILE A 49 -41.75 -14.88 5.56
CA ILE A 49 -42.41 -15.51 6.71
C ILE A 49 -42.10 -14.71 7.97
N ALA A 50 -43.13 -14.14 8.59
CA ALA A 50 -43.02 -13.51 9.90
C ALA A 50 -42.88 -14.57 10.99
N ASN A 51 -41.78 -14.57 11.74
CA ASN A 51 -41.51 -15.55 12.79
C ASN A 51 -41.94 -15.07 14.19
N GLY A 52 -42.59 -13.91 14.27
CA GLY A 52 -42.92 -13.23 15.52
C GLY A 52 -41.84 -12.22 15.95
N ASP A 53 -42.21 -11.31 16.86
CA ASP A 53 -41.33 -10.36 17.53
C ASP A 53 -40.47 -9.48 16.59
N GLY A 54 -41.08 -9.02 15.49
CA GLY A 54 -40.43 -8.14 14.51
C GLY A 54 -39.40 -8.81 13.59
N SER A 55 -39.30 -10.15 13.63
CA SER A 55 -38.47 -10.93 12.71
C SER A 55 -39.26 -11.38 11.48
N VAL A 56 -38.68 -11.19 10.29
CA VAL A 56 -39.19 -11.71 9.02
C VAL A 56 -38.06 -12.39 8.27
N ALA A 57 -38.30 -13.63 7.86
CA ALA A 57 -37.34 -14.45 7.13
C ALA A 57 -37.71 -14.57 5.66
N LEU A 58 -36.69 -14.71 4.81
CA LEU A 58 -36.80 -15.02 3.40
C LEU A 58 -36.53 -16.50 3.18
N TYR A 59 -37.47 -17.19 2.55
CA TYR A 59 -37.38 -18.60 2.18
C TYR A 59 -37.42 -18.78 0.66
N ALA A 60 -36.68 -19.76 0.17
CA ALA A 60 -36.77 -20.28 -1.19
C ALA A 60 -36.60 -21.80 -1.17
N GLN A 61 -37.56 -22.54 -1.74
CA GLN A 61 -37.56 -24.00 -1.83
C GLN A 61 -37.34 -24.69 -0.47
N GLY A 62 -37.97 -24.16 0.57
CA GLY A 62 -37.89 -24.66 1.95
C GLY A 62 -36.61 -24.26 2.71
N VAL A 63 -35.71 -23.50 2.08
CA VAL A 63 -34.44 -23.06 2.69
C VAL A 63 -34.51 -21.59 3.08
N LYS A 64 -34.16 -21.28 4.32
CA LYS A 64 -33.99 -19.90 4.79
C LYS A 64 -32.71 -19.30 4.23
N ILE A 65 -32.83 -18.25 3.42
CA ILE A 65 -31.69 -17.56 2.78
C ILE A 65 -31.32 -16.26 3.49
N GLY A 66 -32.23 -15.68 4.27
CA GLY A 66 -31.98 -14.46 5.04
C GLY A 66 -33.07 -14.15 6.07
N GLU A 67 -32.81 -13.18 6.92
CA GLU A 67 -33.76 -12.66 7.91
C GLU A 67 -33.41 -11.22 8.28
N TRP A 68 -34.41 -10.39 8.51
CA TRP A 68 -34.23 -9.15 9.23
C TRP A 68 -35.04 -9.12 10.53
N ASN A 69 -34.53 -8.37 11.50
CA ASN A 69 -35.22 -7.99 12.73
C ASN A 69 -34.78 -6.58 13.14
N LYS A 70 -35.21 -6.13 14.33
CA LYS A 70 -34.88 -4.79 14.85
C LYS A 70 -33.38 -4.52 14.98
N ASP A 71 -32.54 -5.55 15.06
CA ASP A 71 -31.11 -5.42 15.34
C ASP A 71 -30.24 -5.60 14.08
N ARG A 72 -30.68 -6.36 13.07
CA ARG A 72 -29.86 -6.65 11.87
C ARG A 72 -30.67 -7.10 10.66
N LEU A 73 -30.06 -6.95 9.49
CA LEU A 73 -30.35 -7.72 8.29
C LEU A 73 -29.24 -8.78 8.12
N HIS A 74 -29.62 -10.05 8.03
CA HIS A 74 -28.71 -11.19 8.02
C HIS A 74 -28.93 -12.08 6.80
N TRP A 75 -27.83 -12.38 6.10
CA TRP A 75 -27.80 -13.32 4.98
C TRP A 75 -27.24 -14.65 5.48
N VAL A 76 -27.96 -15.74 5.27
CA VAL A 76 -27.53 -17.10 5.67
C VAL A 76 -26.65 -17.72 4.58
N GLN A 77 -26.90 -17.35 3.33
CA GLN A 77 -26.15 -17.77 2.15
C GLN A 77 -25.34 -16.58 1.60
N ASN A 78 -24.88 -16.68 0.34
CA ASN A 78 -24.12 -15.64 -0.33
C ASN A 78 -24.92 -14.33 -0.52
N LEU A 79 -24.22 -13.21 -0.47
CA LEU A 79 -24.72 -11.89 -0.87
C LEU A 79 -24.02 -11.47 -2.17
N GLU A 80 -24.80 -11.25 -3.22
CA GLU A 80 -24.32 -10.63 -4.47
C GLU A 80 -24.75 -9.16 -4.49
N VAL A 81 -23.83 -8.27 -4.82
CA VAL A 81 -24.10 -6.82 -4.92
C VAL A 81 -23.75 -6.38 -6.33
N GLY A 82 -24.76 -6.12 -7.17
CA GLY A 82 -24.56 -5.64 -8.55
C GLY A 82 -24.14 -4.18 -8.65
N GLY A 83 -23.89 -3.51 -7.52
CA GLY A 83 -23.49 -2.10 -7.43
C GLY A 83 -22.57 -1.87 -6.21
N ASN A 84 -22.57 -0.65 -5.70
CA ASN A 84 -21.69 -0.28 -4.58
C ASN A 84 -22.26 -0.76 -3.24
N LEU A 85 -21.40 -1.41 -2.44
CA LEU A 85 -21.66 -1.61 -1.01
C LEU A 85 -21.03 -0.45 -0.22
N THR A 86 -21.85 0.50 0.24
CA THR A 86 -21.39 1.63 1.07
C THR A 86 -21.72 1.36 2.53
N ALA A 87 -20.72 1.36 3.40
CA ALA A 87 -20.90 1.21 4.85
C ALA A 87 -20.05 2.22 5.62
N SER A 88 -20.65 2.92 6.57
CA SER A 88 -19.95 3.83 7.48
C SER A 88 -19.66 3.10 8.80
N GLY A 89 -18.39 2.76 9.05
CA GLY A 89 -17.96 2.11 10.29
C GLY A 89 -18.11 0.58 10.32
N ALA A 90 -18.06 -0.08 9.17
CA ALA A 90 -18.08 -1.55 9.12
C ALA A 90 -16.85 -2.15 9.80
N MET A 91 -17.06 -3.20 10.60
CA MET A 91 -15.98 -4.01 11.19
C MET A 91 -16.13 -5.46 10.74
N PHE A 92 -15.03 -6.05 10.26
CA PHE A 92 -14.96 -7.47 9.94
C PHE A 92 -14.26 -8.22 11.07
N GLY A 93 -15.00 -9.04 11.82
CA GLY A 93 -14.44 -9.81 12.95
C GLY A 93 -13.53 -10.99 12.55
N LYS A 94 -13.36 -11.21 11.25
CA LYS A 94 -12.49 -12.22 10.62
C LYS A 94 -11.84 -11.60 9.38
N ALA A 95 -10.87 -12.31 8.80
CA ALA A 95 -10.18 -11.86 7.60
C ALA A 95 -11.17 -11.59 6.46
N VAL A 96 -11.01 -10.44 5.81
CA VAL A 96 -11.61 -10.17 4.49
C VAL A 96 -10.67 -10.74 3.46
N SER A 97 -11.15 -11.68 2.64
CA SER A 97 -10.35 -12.34 1.61
C SER A 97 -10.95 -12.11 0.24
N LEU A 98 -10.12 -11.76 -0.73
CA LEU A 98 -10.42 -11.89 -2.15
C LEU A 98 -9.86 -13.24 -2.61
N SER A 99 -10.73 -14.19 -2.94
CA SER A 99 -10.33 -15.55 -3.35
C SER A 99 -10.63 -15.79 -4.84
N ALA A 100 -9.98 -16.81 -5.42
CA ALA A 100 -10.24 -17.30 -6.79
C ALA A 100 -10.30 -16.20 -7.88
N GLY A 101 -9.26 -15.36 -7.98
CA GLY A 101 -9.16 -14.34 -9.02
C GLY A 101 -9.88 -13.03 -8.72
N GLY A 102 -10.51 -12.88 -7.55
CA GLY A 102 -10.99 -11.60 -7.07
C GLY A 102 -9.84 -10.59 -6.96
N HIS A 103 -10.00 -9.43 -7.57
CA HIS A 103 -9.03 -8.34 -7.60
C HIS A 103 -9.73 -7.01 -7.35
N LEU A 104 -8.98 -6.03 -6.85
CA LEU A 104 -9.40 -4.63 -6.88
C LEU A 104 -9.17 -4.13 -8.31
N THR A 105 -10.20 -3.58 -8.95
CA THR A 105 -10.10 -3.04 -10.32
C THR A 105 -9.55 -1.60 -10.35
N ASP A 106 -9.42 -0.96 -9.18
CA ASP A 106 -8.95 0.41 -9.00
C ASP A 106 -8.17 0.54 -7.67
N ILE A 107 -7.96 1.75 -7.16
CA ILE A 107 -7.12 2.05 -5.98
C ILE A 107 -7.82 1.71 -4.65
N LEU A 108 -7.07 1.11 -3.72
CA LEU A 108 -7.45 1.01 -2.30
C LEU A 108 -7.04 2.27 -1.53
N HIS A 109 -8.01 3.03 -1.04
CA HIS A 109 -7.75 4.24 -0.25
C HIS A 109 -7.68 3.93 1.25
N PHE A 110 -6.62 4.40 1.92
CA PHE A 110 -6.47 4.36 3.38
C PHE A 110 -6.55 5.77 3.96
N TYR A 111 -7.73 6.16 4.46
CA TYR A 111 -7.94 7.47 5.08
C TYR A 111 -7.31 7.55 6.49
N GLY A 112 -6.91 8.75 6.88
CA GLY A 112 -6.13 9.00 8.10
C GLY A 112 -6.78 8.53 9.40
N ARG A 113 -5.95 8.06 10.35
CA ARG A 113 -6.38 7.67 11.71
C ARG A 113 -6.57 8.85 12.67
N GLY A 114 -6.28 10.07 12.21
CA GLY A 114 -6.27 11.28 13.03
C GLY A 114 -4.89 11.59 13.60
N ARG A 115 -4.84 12.44 14.62
CA ARG A 115 -3.60 13.00 15.19
C ARG A 115 -3.18 12.23 16.45
N SER A 116 -1.91 11.82 16.50
CA SER A 116 -1.25 11.28 17.70
C SER A 116 -0.06 12.15 18.05
N GLY A 117 -0.16 12.94 19.12
CA GLY A 117 0.85 13.93 19.47
C GLY A 117 1.06 14.97 18.35
N ASN A 118 2.28 15.06 17.82
CA ASN A 118 2.64 15.96 16.72
C ASN A 118 2.58 15.31 15.34
N GLU A 119 2.02 14.10 15.24
CA GLU A 119 1.93 13.35 13.99
C GLU A 119 0.47 13.20 13.57
N THR A 120 0.17 13.57 12.33
CA THR A 120 -1.08 13.21 11.68
C THR A 120 -0.81 12.01 10.79
N ARG A 121 -1.43 10.86 11.10
CA ARG A 121 -1.13 9.59 10.43
C ARG A 121 -2.19 9.25 9.39
N SER A 122 -1.74 8.77 8.24
CA SER A 122 -2.60 8.10 7.25
C SER A 122 -3.19 6.80 7.81
N GLY A 123 -4.11 6.17 7.07
CA GLY A 123 -4.49 4.80 7.38
C GLY A 123 -3.29 3.86 7.14
N GLU A 124 -3.11 2.88 8.02
CA GLU A 124 -1.91 2.04 8.03
C GLU A 124 -2.21 0.59 7.65
N CYS A 125 -1.26 -0.04 6.96
CA CYS A 125 -1.19 -1.48 6.85
C CYS A 125 -0.40 -2.02 8.05
N TRP A 126 -1.07 -2.75 8.94
CA TRP A 126 -0.46 -3.33 10.14
C TRP A 126 -0.55 -4.86 10.07
N TYR A 127 0.60 -5.52 10.04
CA TYR A 127 0.73 -6.96 10.08
C TYR A 127 1.27 -7.45 11.44
N CYS A 128 0.47 -8.23 12.18
CA CYS A 128 0.88 -8.90 13.42
C CYS A 128 0.94 -10.42 13.17
N PRO A 129 2.14 -11.01 12.95
CA PRO A 129 2.24 -12.44 12.63
C PRO A 129 1.84 -13.37 13.78
N TYR A 130 1.87 -12.89 15.02
CA TYR A 130 1.59 -13.71 16.22
C TYR A 130 0.51 -13.04 17.08
N PRO A 131 -0.66 -13.67 17.26
CA PRO A 131 -1.72 -13.15 18.13
C PRO A 131 -1.23 -12.90 19.56
N GLY A 132 -1.57 -11.75 20.14
CA GLY A 132 -1.20 -11.39 21.51
C GLY A 132 0.26 -10.96 21.71
N ASN A 133 1.08 -10.94 20.67
CA ASN A 133 2.45 -10.44 20.71
C ASN A 133 2.53 -8.99 20.20
N THR A 134 3.56 -8.27 20.62
CA THR A 134 3.88 -6.90 20.18
C THR A 134 4.73 -6.85 18.90
N ILE A 135 5.07 -7.99 18.31
CA ILE A 135 5.75 -8.07 17.00
C ILE A 135 4.80 -7.58 15.90
N SER A 136 5.28 -6.62 15.10
CA SER A 136 4.52 -6.03 13.99
C SER A 136 5.39 -5.62 12.82
N THR A 137 4.76 -5.51 11.65
CA THR A 137 5.25 -4.71 10.52
C THR A 137 4.19 -3.69 10.17
N GLU A 138 4.58 -2.43 10.06
CA GLU A 138 3.67 -1.31 9.81
C GLU A 138 4.14 -0.50 8.60
N PHE A 139 3.22 -0.11 7.74
CA PHE A 139 3.49 0.74 6.57
C PHE A 139 2.45 1.85 6.48
N TYR A 140 2.90 3.10 6.60
CA TYR A 140 2.02 4.28 6.59
C TYR A 140 2.79 5.58 6.29
N GLY A 141 2.05 6.54 5.74
CA GLY A 141 2.46 7.94 5.62
C GLY A 141 2.12 8.74 6.87
N VAL A 142 2.95 9.74 7.18
CA VAL A 142 2.79 10.64 8.31
C VAL A 142 3.14 12.07 7.89
N ASP A 143 2.28 12.99 8.29
CA ASP A 143 2.58 14.41 8.33
C ASP A 143 3.07 14.77 9.73
N VAL A 144 4.34 15.15 9.83
CA VAL A 144 4.93 15.67 11.05
C VAL A 144 4.60 17.16 11.10
N VAL A 145 3.63 17.51 11.96
CA VAL A 145 3.00 18.83 11.99
C VAL A 145 4.04 19.94 12.07
N GLY A 146 4.02 20.84 11.08
CA GLY A 146 4.93 21.99 10.99
C GLY A 146 6.36 21.64 10.57
N SER A 147 6.60 20.43 10.05
CA SER A 147 7.93 19.99 9.64
C SER A 147 7.96 19.42 8.22
N HIS A 148 7.47 18.19 8.00
CA HIS A 148 7.55 17.52 6.71
C HIS A 148 6.60 16.32 6.63
N TYR A 149 6.34 15.88 5.40
CA TYR A 149 5.69 14.60 5.12
C TYR A 149 6.74 13.50 4.90
N GLU A 150 6.47 12.31 5.43
CA GLU A 150 7.29 11.13 5.19
C GLU A 150 6.45 9.84 5.20
N HIS A 151 7.00 8.82 4.58
CA HIS A 151 6.48 7.46 4.58
C HIS A 151 7.39 6.56 5.42
N ARG A 152 6.79 5.67 6.22
CA ARG A 152 7.53 4.80 7.13
C ARG A 152 7.17 3.33 6.90
N LEU A 153 8.20 2.49 6.84
CA LEU A 153 8.12 1.06 7.11
C LEU A 153 8.75 0.79 8.47
N ILE A 154 7.98 0.25 9.40
CA ILE A 154 8.43 -0.06 10.76
C ILE A 154 8.45 -1.57 10.95
N ILE A 155 9.56 -2.09 11.45
CA ILE A 155 9.69 -3.48 11.89
C ILE A 155 9.84 -3.48 13.41
N ASN A 156 8.87 -4.09 14.08
CA ASN A 156 8.82 -4.20 15.53
C ASN A 156 9.06 -5.65 15.95
N ARG A 157 10.10 -5.90 16.76
CA ARG A 157 10.39 -7.24 17.31
C ARG A 157 9.75 -7.46 18.69
N GLY A 158 8.90 -6.54 19.14
CA GLY A 158 8.32 -6.53 20.48
C GLY A 158 9.29 -6.01 21.54
N GLY A 159 8.79 -5.80 22.76
CA GLY A 159 9.59 -5.33 23.89
C GLY A 159 10.17 -3.92 23.75
N GLY A 160 9.58 -3.08 22.88
CA GLY A 160 10.05 -1.71 22.60
C GLY A 160 11.12 -1.63 21.51
N TYR A 161 11.48 -2.74 20.87
CA TYR A 161 12.52 -2.76 19.83
C TYR A 161 11.92 -2.58 18.43
N GLN A 162 11.97 -1.35 17.93
CA GLN A 162 11.49 -0.97 16.60
C GLN A 162 12.61 -0.42 15.72
N LYS A 163 12.54 -0.71 14.41
CA LYS A 163 13.46 -0.21 13.38
C LYS A 163 12.69 0.42 12.24
N TRP A 164 13.20 1.54 11.75
CA TRP A 164 12.47 2.47 10.90
C TRP A 164 13.20 2.63 9.58
N PHE A 165 12.46 2.44 8.50
CA PHE A 165 12.86 2.78 7.14
C PHE A 165 11.96 3.91 6.67
N ILE A 166 12.56 5.03 6.31
CA ILE A 166 11.87 6.31 6.13
C ILE A 166 12.13 6.79 4.71
N PHE A 167 11.09 7.23 4.02
CA PHE A 167 11.13 7.91 2.73
C PHE A 167 10.52 9.28 2.89
N LYS A 168 11.29 10.34 2.67
CA LYS A 168 10.87 11.71 2.93
C LYS A 168 10.36 12.40 1.67
N TYR A 169 9.57 13.45 1.88
CA TYR A 169 9.08 14.33 0.82
C TYR A 169 10.19 14.97 -0.02
N ASP A 170 11.34 15.27 0.58
CA ASP A 170 12.51 15.83 -0.12
C ASP A 170 13.24 14.82 -1.04
N GLY A 171 12.70 13.59 -1.18
CA GLY A 171 13.28 12.51 -1.98
C GLY A 171 14.37 11.70 -1.27
N SER A 172 14.74 12.06 -0.03
CA SER A 172 15.72 11.29 0.74
C SER A 172 15.11 10.03 1.36
N ALA A 173 15.96 9.02 1.59
CA ALA A 173 15.55 7.78 2.25
C ALA A 173 16.59 7.32 3.27
N TYR A 174 16.13 6.81 4.42
CA TYR A 174 16.98 6.42 5.54
C TYR A 174 16.58 5.06 6.12
N ALA A 175 17.59 4.23 6.40
CA ALA A 175 17.47 3.15 7.39
C ALA A 175 17.90 3.74 8.75
N ALA A 176 16.96 4.28 9.52
CA ALA A 176 17.25 5.19 10.63
C ALA A 176 18.20 4.63 11.70
N GLN A 177 18.23 3.31 11.89
CA GLN A 177 19.13 2.64 12.84
C GLN A 177 20.06 1.61 12.17
N GLY A 178 20.11 1.56 10.84
CA GLY A 178 20.83 0.56 10.07
C GLY A 178 21.54 1.16 8.86
N HIS A 179 21.80 0.34 7.85
CA HIS A 179 22.39 0.75 6.58
C HIS A 179 21.97 -0.21 5.48
N TRP A 180 22.04 0.26 4.23
CA TRP A 180 21.87 -0.58 3.06
C TRP A 180 23.13 -1.43 2.86
N VAL A 181 22.97 -2.75 2.75
CA VAL A 181 24.07 -3.70 2.54
C VAL A 181 23.91 -4.35 1.17
N ASN A 182 24.93 -4.19 0.32
CA ASN A 182 24.97 -4.82 -1.00
C ASN A 182 25.66 -6.19 -0.92
N ASN A 183 25.12 -7.19 -1.62
CA ASN A 183 25.76 -8.49 -1.76
C ASN A 183 27.03 -8.38 -2.65
N SER A 184 28.09 -9.12 -2.32
CA SER A 184 29.37 -9.01 -3.06
C SER A 184 30.15 -10.31 -3.16
N ASP A 185 29.52 -11.46 -2.91
CA ASP A 185 30.16 -12.77 -2.99
C ASP A 185 30.65 -13.07 -4.42
N ARG A 186 31.84 -13.67 -4.57
CA ARG A 186 32.40 -14.00 -5.90
C ARG A 186 31.51 -14.98 -6.67
N ARG A 187 30.80 -15.89 -5.99
CA ARG A 187 30.00 -16.96 -6.61
C ARG A 187 28.77 -16.44 -7.36
N ILE A 188 28.38 -15.20 -7.11
CA ILE A 188 27.23 -14.54 -7.77
C ILE A 188 27.69 -13.53 -8.84
N LYS A 189 28.94 -13.61 -9.31
CA LYS A 189 29.55 -12.68 -10.29
C LYS A 189 30.23 -13.46 -11.42
N SER A 190 30.10 -12.97 -12.66
CA SER A 190 30.82 -13.43 -13.86
C SER A 190 31.63 -12.27 -14.47
N ASP A 191 32.46 -12.56 -15.48
CA ASP A 191 33.17 -11.55 -16.29
C ASP A 191 33.95 -10.52 -15.45
N ILE A 192 34.75 -11.06 -14.51
CA ILE A 192 35.43 -10.26 -13.50
C ILE A 192 36.76 -9.77 -14.06
N GLU A 193 36.80 -8.48 -14.38
CA GLU A 193 38.01 -7.76 -14.80
C GLU A 193 38.51 -6.82 -13.71
N LYS A 194 39.83 -6.62 -13.67
CA LYS A 194 40.45 -5.63 -12.77
C LYS A 194 40.32 -4.24 -13.38
N ILE A 195 40.03 -3.23 -12.57
CA ILE A 195 40.10 -1.84 -13.02
C ILE A 195 41.57 -1.47 -13.23
N GLU A 196 41.96 -1.21 -14.46
CA GLU A 196 43.31 -0.75 -14.81
C GLU A 196 43.39 0.78 -14.87
N ASN A 197 44.59 1.31 -14.68
CA ASN A 197 44.92 2.73 -14.70
C ASN A 197 44.04 3.56 -13.75
N GLY A 198 43.84 3.04 -12.54
CA GLY A 198 42.95 3.65 -11.54
C GLY A 198 43.37 5.07 -11.17
N LEU A 199 44.68 5.33 -11.03
CA LEU A 199 45.16 6.66 -10.68
C LEU A 199 44.87 7.67 -11.80
N GLU A 200 45.18 7.31 -13.04
CA GLU A 200 44.94 8.18 -14.20
C GLU A 200 43.45 8.50 -14.35
N LYS A 201 42.58 7.50 -14.16
CA LYS A 201 41.12 7.66 -14.18
C LYS A 201 40.60 8.58 -13.06
N VAL A 202 41.14 8.48 -11.85
CA VAL A 202 40.72 9.37 -10.74
C VAL A 202 41.24 10.79 -10.94
N GLU A 203 42.42 10.96 -11.53
CA GLU A 203 43.00 12.28 -11.84
C GLU A 203 42.15 13.08 -12.86
N THR A 204 41.30 12.43 -13.65
CA THR A 204 40.35 13.13 -14.55
C THR A 204 39.03 13.53 -13.88
N LEU A 205 38.74 13.02 -12.67
CA LEU A 205 37.50 13.30 -11.96
C LEU A 205 37.64 14.51 -11.03
N THR A 206 36.57 15.29 -10.89
CA THR A 206 36.53 16.39 -9.93
C THR A 206 35.54 16.13 -8.80
N GLY A 207 35.97 16.39 -7.57
CA GLY A 207 35.08 16.44 -6.40
C GLY A 207 34.37 17.79 -6.33
N TYR A 208 33.04 17.78 -6.36
CA TYR A 208 32.21 18.98 -6.33
C TYR A 208 31.48 19.14 -5.00
N THR A 209 31.17 20.39 -4.66
CA THR A 209 30.07 20.70 -3.73
C THR A 209 28.99 21.43 -4.49
N TYR A 210 27.74 21.03 -4.30
CA TYR A 210 26.58 21.52 -5.04
C TYR A 210 25.36 21.60 -4.11
N VAL A 211 24.27 22.20 -4.59
CA VAL A 211 22.99 22.22 -3.88
C VAL A 211 22.01 21.35 -4.65
N LEU A 212 21.34 20.44 -3.95
CA LEU A 212 20.29 19.59 -4.49
C LEU A 212 19.18 19.49 -3.44
N ALA A 213 17.92 19.67 -3.86
CA ALA A 213 16.76 19.70 -2.95
C ALA A 213 17.00 20.59 -1.72
N GLU A 214 17.44 21.83 -1.94
CA GLU A 214 17.75 22.84 -0.89
C GLU A 214 18.89 22.47 0.08
N HIS A 215 19.59 21.36 -0.14
CA HIS A 215 20.66 20.89 0.72
C HIS A 215 22.03 20.98 0.06
N ARG A 216 23.02 21.53 0.78
CA ARG A 216 24.42 21.50 0.33
C ARG A 216 24.97 20.08 0.46
N GLN A 217 25.46 19.55 -0.64
CA GLN A 217 26.00 18.20 -0.75
C GLN A 217 27.39 18.22 -1.40
N ALA A 218 28.07 17.09 -1.36
CA ALA A 218 29.34 16.86 -2.02
C ALA A 218 29.30 15.53 -2.79
N GLY A 219 29.94 15.49 -3.96
CA GLY A 219 29.88 14.33 -4.84
C GLY A 219 30.69 14.50 -6.12
N VAL A 220 30.39 13.66 -7.11
CA VAL A 220 30.99 13.69 -8.45
C VAL A 220 29.90 13.89 -9.50
N MET A 221 30.25 14.40 -10.68
CA MET A 221 29.33 14.47 -11.80
C MET A 221 29.26 13.12 -12.51
N ALA A 222 28.05 12.60 -12.71
CA ALA A 222 27.86 11.31 -13.38
C ALA A 222 28.37 11.32 -14.83
N ASP A 223 28.37 12.48 -15.49
CA ASP A 223 28.90 12.67 -16.85
C ASP A 223 30.42 12.51 -16.94
N GLU A 224 31.16 12.86 -15.89
CA GLU A 224 32.62 12.60 -15.84
C GLU A 224 32.89 11.16 -15.45
N LEU A 225 32.10 10.63 -14.50
CA LEU A 225 32.30 9.27 -13.99
C LEU A 225 32.04 8.20 -15.05
N VAL A 226 31.06 8.40 -15.93
CA VAL A 226 30.72 7.41 -16.96
C VAL A 226 31.86 7.15 -17.95
N GLU A 227 32.73 8.13 -18.18
CA GLU A 227 33.87 8.00 -19.10
C GLU A 227 34.97 7.08 -18.53
N VAL A 228 35.05 6.92 -17.21
CA VAL A 228 36.15 6.19 -16.54
C VAL A 228 35.71 4.95 -15.76
N LEU A 229 34.47 4.96 -15.26
CA LEU A 229 33.84 3.88 -14.49
C LEU A 229 32.33 3.82 -14.80
N PRO A 230 31.93 3.44 -16.03
CA PRO A 230 30.53 3.40 -16.44
C PRO A 230 29.68 2.47 -15.57
N GLU A 231 30.26 1.43 -14.96
CA GLU A 231 29.58 0.47 -14.10
C GLU A 231 29.04 1.11 -12.79
N ALA A 232 29.54 2.29 -12.44
CA ALA A 232 29.06 3.04 -11.28
C ALA A 232 27.94 4.04 -11.62
N VAL A 233 27.53 4.16 -12.88
CA VAL A 233 26.51 5.10 -13.33
C VAL A 233 25.25 4.36 -13.77
N ILE A 234 24.09 4.81 -13.30
CA ILE A 234 22.79 4.18 -13.52
C ILE A 234 21.85 5.24 -14.10
N ASN A 235 21.01 4.89 -15.07
CA ASN A 235 19.90 5.75 -15.48
C ASN A 235 18.75 5.61 -14.45
N SER A 236 18.45 6.69 -13.73
CA SER A 236 17.36 6.74 -12.74
C SER A 236 15.99 7.14 -13.32
N GLY A 237 15.91 7.29 -14.65
CA GLY A 237 14.71 7.72 -15.36
C GLY A 237 14.57 9.24 -15.42
N ASP A 238 13.35 9.69 -15.67
CA ASP A 238 13.02 11.10 -15.80
C ASP A 238 12.94 11.78 -14.42
N TYR A 239 13.51 12.98 -14.33
CA TYR A 239 13.41 13.83 -13.16
C TYR A 239 12.43 14.97 -13.44
N HIS A 240 11.46 15.14 -12.54
CA HIS A 240 10.38 16.10 -12.66
C HIS A 240 10.56 17.20 -11.63
N GLU A 241 10.59 18.45 -12.10
CA GLU A 241 10.56 19.63 -11.25
C GLU A 241 9.12 20.05 -10.95
N PRO A 242 8.88 20.83 -9.88
CA PRO A 242 7.56 21.37 -9.56
C PRO A 242 6.95 22.29 -10.62
N ASP A 243 7.76 22.82 -11.55
CA ASP A 243 7.32 23.68 -12.65
C ASP A 243 6.99 22.91 -13.94
N ASP A 244 6.79 21.59 -13.83
CA ASP A 244 6.57 20.62 -14.91
C ASP A 244 7.77 20.46 -15.88
N THR A 245 8.92 21.06 -15.58
CA THR A 245 10.16 20.77 -16.31
C THR A 245 10.57 19.31 -16.11
N VAL A 246 10.92 18.64 -17.21
CA VAL A 246 11.37 17.23 -17.18
C VAL A 246 12.79 17.13 -17.73
N ILE A 247 13.69 16.63 -16.90
CA ILE A 247 15.04 16.23 -17.31
C ILE A 247 14.98 14.73 -17.62
N LYS A 248 15.20 14.36 -18.89
CA LYS A 248 15.15 12.97 -19.35
C LYS A 248 16.42 12.22 -19.01
N ASP A 249 16.28 10.92 -18.75
CA ASP A 249 17.41 9.99 -18.61
C ASP A 249 18.48 10.44 -17.59
N VAL A 250 18.03 10.89 -16.42
CA VAL A 250 18.94 11.38 -15.38
C VAL A 250 19.89 10.28 -14.93
N LYS A 251 21.18 10.61 -14.88
CA LYS A 251 22.23 9.71 -14.42
C LYS A 251 22.38 9.82 -12.90
N ALA A 252 22.33 8.69 -12.23
CA ALA A 252 22.60 8.50 -10.81
C ALA A 252 23.92 7.75 -10.59
N VAL A 253 24.51 7.91 -9.42
CA VAL A 253 25.83 7.35 -9.08
C VAL A 253 25.71 6.31 -7.97
N SER A 254 26.24 5.12 -8.22
CA SER A 254 26.49 4.10 -7.21
C SER A 254 27.78 4.44 -6.45
N TYR A 255 27.66 5.31 -5.44
CA TYR A 255 28.81 5.79 -4.67
C TYR A 255 29.64 4.66 -4.03
N GLY A 256 29.01 3.55 -3.66
CA GLY A 256 29.73 2.36 -3.17
C GLY A 256 30.69 1.76 -4.21
N SER A 257 30.35 1.85 -5.50
CA SER A 257 31.16 1.31 -6.60
C SER A 257 32.41 2.15 -6.89
N ILE A 258 32.37 3.46 -6.61
CA ILE A 258 33.54 4.35 -6.74
C ILE A 258 34.72 3.83 -5.88
N SER A 259 34.43 3.19 -4.73
CA SER A 259 35.47 2.62 -3.88
C SER A 259 36.37 1.61 -4.60
N ALA A 260 35.85 0.86 -5.58
CA ALA A 260 36.65 -0.08 -6.37
C ALA A 260 37.71 0.64 -7.21
N LEU A 261 37.33 1.76 -7.85
CA LEU A 261 38.26 2.60 -8.60
C LEU A 261 39.30 3.24 -7.67
N LEU A 262 38.87 3.76 -6.52
CA LEU A 262 39.78 4.38 -5.54
C LEU A 262 40.81 3.38 -4.99
N ILE A 263 40.43 2.11 -4.79
CA ILE A 263 41.36 1.05 -4.35
C ILE A 263 42.49 0.87 -5.37
N GLU A 264 42.17 0.77 -6.66
CA GLU A 264 43.20 0.61 -7.70
C GLU A 264 44.01 1.89 -7.90
N ALA A 265 43.39 3.07 -7.79
CA ALA A 265 44.10 4.35 -7.81
C ALA A 265 45.16 4.48 -6.70
N ILE A 266 44.82 4.04 -5.48
CA ILE A 266 45.77 4.03 -4.35
C ILE A 266 46.90 3.03 -4.59
N LYS A 267 46.63 1.87 -5.20
CA LYS A 267 47.66 0.89 -5.55
C LYS A 267 48.62 1.43 -6.60
N ASP A 268 48.10 2.06 -7.64
CA ASP A 268 48.88 2.71 -8.70
C ASP A 268 49.75 3.84 -8.12
N LEU A 269 49.17 4.70 -7.27
CA LEU A 269 49.91 5.76 -6.59
C LEU A 269 51.00 5.18 -5.69
N SER A 270 50.71 4.12 -4.93
CA SER A 270 51.70 3.44 -4.09
C SER A 270 52.86 2.87 -4.91
N ALA A 271 52.58 2.32 -6.09
CA ALA A 271 53.61 1.84 -7.00
C ALA A 271 54.51 2.98 -7.50
N LYS A 272 53.92 4.12 -7.92
CA LYS A 272 54.67 5.33 -8.33
C LYS A 272 55.56 5.85 -7.19
N VAL A 273 55.03 5.96 -5.98
CA VAL A 273 55.80 6.43 -4.80
C VAL A 273 56.98 5.51 -4.49
N LYS A 274 56.80 4.18 -4.55
CA LYS A 274 57.88 3.21 -4.33
C LYS A 274 58.97 3.32 -5.40
N ALA A 275 58.58 3.50 -6.66
CA ALA A 275 59.53 3.69 -7.76
C ALA A 275 60.35 4.98 -7.58
N GLN A 276 59.68 6.09 -7.23
CA GLN A 276 60.35 7.36 -6.95
C GLN A 276 61.29 7.27 -5.74
N GLN A 277 60.90 6.58 -4.68
CA GLN A 277 61.77 6.40 -3.51
C GLN A 277 63.03 5.60 -3.86
N ALA A 278 62.91 4.54 -4.66
CA ALA A 278 64.05 3.76 -5.11
C ALA A 278 65.02 4.61 -5.96
N GLU A 279 64.50 5.50 -6.80
CA GLU A 279 65.31 6.45 -7.57
C GLU A 279 66.03 7.45 -6.66
N ILE A 280 65.33 8.02 -5.68
CA ILE A 280 65.93 8.92 -4.68
C ILE A 280 67.06 8.24 -3.92
N ASP A 281 66.87 6.99 -3.49
CA ASP A 281 67.88 6.23 -2.75
C ASP A 281 69.10 5.93 -3.62
N ALA A 282 68.90 5.58 -4.89
CA ALA A 282 69.97 5.40 -5.86
C ALA A 282 70.76 6.69 -6.12
N LEU A 283 70.07 7.83 -6.28
CA LEU A 283 70.69 9.14 -6.48
C LEU A 283 71.52 9.55 -5.26
N LYS A 284 70.99 9.38 -4.03
CA LYS A 284 71.72 9.67 -2.80
C LYS A 284 72.97 8.82 -2.64
N ALA A 285 72.93 7.56 -3.04
CA ALA A 285 74.11 6.69 -3.02
C ALA A 285 75.18 7.11 -4.06
N SER A 286 74.79 7.82 -5.11
CA SER A 286 75.69 8.26 -6.19
C SER A 286 76.33 9.65 -5.96
N MET A 287 75.85 10.42 -4.98
CA MET A 287 76.42 11.74 -4.67
C MET A 287 77.67 11.60 -3.79
N PRO A 288 78.84 12.12 -4.20
CA PRO A 288 80.01 12.18 -3.33
C PRO A 288 79.75 13.13 -2.16
N GLY A 289 80.08 12.68 -0.95
CA GLY A 289 79.94 13.44 0.30
C GLY A 289 80.86 14.65 0.41
#